data_AF-A0A920EDN6-F1
#
_entry.id   AF-A0A920EDN6-F1
#
_cell.length_a   1.000
_cell.length_b   1.000
_cell.length_c   1.000
_cell.angle_alpha   90.00
_cell.angle_beta   90.00
_cell.angle_gamma   90.00
#
_symmetry.space_group_name_H-M   'P 1'
#
loop_
_entity.id
_entity.type
_entity.pdbx_description
1 polymer ?
#
loop_
_entity_poly.entity_id
_entity_poly.type
_entity_poly.pdbx_seq_one_letter_code
_entity_poly.pdbx_strand_id
1 'polypeptide(L)' 'MRGLTGVAIVTSGPAATNMVTPLADAMLDSVPLVCITGQVAGAIGSDAFQECDTTGITMAVTKHNFW' A
#
# COMPACT_ATOMS: atom_id res chain seq x y z
N MET A 1 -21.16 -4.71 10.65
CA MET A 1 -20.45 -4.34 9.40
C MET A 1 -20.77 -5.41 8.36
N ARG A 2 -21.00 -5.05 7.10
CA ARG A 2 -21.15 -6.05 6.02
C ARG A 2 -19.79 -6.70 5.87
N GLY A 3 -19.63 -8.01 6.11
CA GLY A 3 -18.34 -8.73 6.08
C GLY A 3 -17.73 -8.84 4.69
N LEU A 4 -17.65 -7.71 3.99
CA LEU A 4 -17.15 -7.53 2.63
C LEU A 4 -15.76 -6.90 2.70
N THR A 5 -14.94 -7.19 1.71
CA THR A 5 -13.60 -6.62 1.57
C THR A 5 -13.67 -5.15 1.17
N GLY A 6 -12.99 -4.28 1.91
CA GLY A 6 -12.77 -2.90 1.54
C GLY A 6 -11.72 -2.77 0.42
N VAL A 7 -11.84 -1.73 -0.42
CA VAL A 7 -10.86 -1.43 -1.47
C VAL A 7 -10.43 0.03 -1.37
N ALA A 8 -9.13 0.27 -1.36
CA ALA A 8 -8.52 1.58 -1.48
C ALA A 8 -7.68 1.63 -2.76
N ILE A 9 -7.77 2.74 -3.51
CA ILE A 9 -6.97 2.97 -4.71
C ILE A 9 -6.23 4.29 -4.52
N VAL A 10 -4.91 4.26 -4.60
CA VAL A 10 -4.05 5.43 -4.39
C VAL A 10 -2.97 5.52 -5.47
N THR A 11 -2.46 6.72 -5.70
CA THR A 11 -1.29 6.94 -6.59
C THR A 11 0.01 6.47 -5.92
N SER A 12 1.15 6.63 -6.60
CA SER A 12 2.48 6.32 -6.07
C SER A 12 2.95 7.33 -5.00
N GLY A 13 4.15 7.10 -4.46
CA GLY A 13 4.84 8.06 -3.61
C GLY A 13 4.07 8.32 -2.30
N PRO A 14 3.80 9.60 -1.94
CA PRO A 14 3.18 9.94 -0.65
C PRO A 14 1.83 9.28 -0.38
N ALA A 15 1.04 9.01 -1.42
CA ALA A 15 -0.26 8.38 -1.23
C ALA A 15 -0.11 6.89 -0.85
N ALA A 16 0.83 6.18 -1.47
CA ALA A 16 1.17 4.81 -1.10
C ALA A 16 1.80 4.73 0.30
N THR A 17 2.68 5.66 0.68
CA THR A 17 3.27 5.67 2.02
C THR A 17 2.24 5.95 3.12
N ASN A 18 1.24 6.78 2.86
CA ASN A 18 0.17 7.05 3.82
C ASN A 18 -0.75 5.84 4.06
N MET A 19 -0.68 4.80 3.23
CA MET A 19 -1.44 3.58 3.43
C MET A 19 -0.84 2.64 4.48
N VAL A 20 0.39 2.87 4.96
CA VAL A 20 1.03 2.00 5.97
C VAL A 20 0.21 1.91 7.25
N THR A 21 -0.22 3.05 7.80
CA THR A 21 -1.00 3.09 9.04
C THR A 21 -2.37 2.40 8.89
N PRO A 22 -3.22 2.70 7.89
CA PRO A 22 -4.49 2.01 7.74
C PRO A 22 -4.34 0.52 7.34
N LEU A 23 -3.26 0.13 6.65
CA LEU A 23 -2.96 -1.28 6.40
C LEU A 23 -2.60 -2.01 7.71
N ALA A 24 -1.79 -1.39 8.57
CA ALA A 24 -1.45 -1.93 9.89
C ALA A 24 -2.69 -2.06 10.77
N ASP A 25 -3.53 -1.02 10.81
CA ASP A 25 -4.80 -1.01 11.54
C ASP A 25 -5.72 -2.14 11.06
N ALA A 26 -5.93 -2.26 9.75
CA ALA A 26 -6.73 -3.34 9.17
C ALA A 26 -6.14 -4.74 9.46
N MET A 27 -4.81 -4.88 9.47
CA MET A 27 -4.13 -6.12 9.80
C MET A 27 -4.35 -6.53 11.27
N LEU A 28 -4.24 -5.58 12.21
CA LEU A 28 -4.43 -5.80 13.65
C LEU A 28 -5.89 -6.12 13.99
N ASP A 29 -6.83 -5.42 13.34
CA ASP A 29 -8.26 -5.58 13.58
C ASP A 29 -8.89 -6.72 12.76
N SER A 30 -8.10 -7.41 11.95
CA SER A 30 -8.58 -8.46 11.03
C SER A 30 -9.67 -7.97 10.07
N VAL A 31 -9.58 -6.72 9.63
CA VAL A 31 -10.48 -6.11 8.64
C VAL A 31 -9.97 -6.45 7.22
N PRO A 32 -10.80 -7.04 6.35
CA PRO A 32 -10.37 -7.35 4.99
C PRO A 32 -10.25 -6.06 4.15
N LEU A 33 -9.04 -5.78 3.68
CA LEU A 33 -8.70 -4.60 2.86
C LEU A 33 -7.78 -4.98 1.71
N VAL A 34 -8.09 -4.49 0.50
CA VAL A 34 -7.20 -4.49 -0.66
C VAL A 34 -6.78 -3.06 -0.95
N CYS A 35 -5.48 -2.80 -0.97
CA CYS A 35 -4.92 -1.52 -1.39
C CYS A 35 -4.27 -1.68 -2.76
N ILE A 36 -4.71 -0.90 -3.74
CA ILE A 36 -4.14 -0.83 -5.09
C ILE A 36 -3.39 0.48 -5.19
N THR A 37 -2.07 0.41 -5.36
CA THR A 37 -1.18 1.57 -5.43
C THR A 37 -0.63 1.73 -6.85
N GLY A 38 -0.45 2.97 -7.30
CA GLY A 38 0.43 3.26 -8.42
C GLY A 38 1.90 3.03 -8.06
N GLN A 39 2.74 2.73 -9.05
CA GLN A 39 4.19 2.63 -8.91
C GLN A 39 4.89 3.25 -10.12
N VAL A 40 5.99 3.97 -9.88
CA VAL A 40 6.83 4.52 -10.96
C VAL A 40 7.52 3.37 -11.70
N ALA A 41 7.48 3.42 -13.04
CA ALA A 41 7.99 2.32 -13.86
C ALA A 41 9.52 2.35 -13.96
N GLY A 42 10.19 1.38 -13.32
CA GLY A 42 11.64 1.16 -13.50
C GLY A 42 12.54 2.27 -12.99
N ALA A 43 12.05 3.10 -12.07
CA ALA A 43 12.74 4.31 -11.62
C ALA A 43 13.03 4.32 -10.10
N ILE A 44 12.83 3.22 -9.37
CA ILE A 44 13.11 3.20 -7.92
C ILE A 44 14.59 3.43 -7.63
N GLY A 45 14.89 4.39 -6.74
CA GLY A 45 16.25 4.76 -6.36
C GLY A 45 16.93 5.73 -7.33
N SER A 46 16.15 6.37 -8.22
CA SER A 46 16.65 7.34 -9.20
C SER A 46 16.32 8.79 -8.85
N ASP A 47 15.69 9.02 -7.70
CA ASP A 47 15.13 10.31 -7.29
C ASP A 47 14.05 10.82 -8.28
N ALA A 48 13.31 9.88 -8.87
CA ALA A 48 12.19 10.18 -9.73
C ALA A 48 11.01 10.77 -8.94
N PHE A 49 10.28 11.68 -9.58
CA PHE A 49 9.11 12.30 -8.96
C PHE A 49 8.07 11.26 -8.52
N GLN A 50 7.64 11.34 -7.26
CA GLN A 50 6.74 10.38 -6.60
C GLN A 50 7.25 8.93 -6.53
N GLU A 51 8.57 8.70 -6.54
CA GLU A 51 9.12 7.37 -6.28
C GLU A 51 9.02 6.99 -4.79
N CYS A 52 8.65 5.75 -4.52
CA CYS A 52 8.88 5.09 -3.24
C CYS A 52 8.88 3.58 -3.44
N ASP A 53 9.65 2.88 -2.62
CA ASP A 53 9.57 1.41 -2.54
C ASP A 53 8.28 1.00 -1.80
N THR A 54 7.16 0.98 -2.53
CA THR A 54 5.84 0.67 -2.00
C THR A 54 5.78 -0.75 -1.43
N THR A 55 6.38 -1.71 -2.14
CA THR A 55 6.44 -3.12 -1.72
C THR A 55 7.21 -3.23 -0.41
N GLY A 56 8.41 -2.67 -0.32
CA GLY A 56 9.25 -2.73 0.88
C GLY A 56 8.61 -2.06 2.09
N ILE A 57 8.03 -0.87 1.91
CA ILE A 57 7.43 -0.10 3.02
C ILE A 57 6.17 -0.77 3.58
N THR A 58 5.41 -1.51 2.76
CA THR A 58 4.13 -2.12 3.19
C THR A 58 4.25 -3.59 3.58
N MET A 59 5.38 -4.26 3.29
CA MET A 59 5.55 -5.71 3.49
C MET A 59 5.22 -6.19 4.91
N ALA A 60 5.64 -5.45 5.94
CA ALA A 60 5.43 -5.81 7.34
C ALA A 60 3.98 -5.69 7.81
N VAL A 61 3.13 -4.97 7.07
CA VAL A 61 1.74 -4.63 7.44
C VAL A 61 0.72 -5.20 6.44
N THR A 62 1.15 -6.19 5.63
CA THR A 62 0.31 -6.86 4.64
C THR A 62 0.46 -8.38 4.75
N LYS A 63 -0.65 -9.13 4.61
CA LYS A 63 -0.59 -10.61 4.52
C LYS A 63 -0.16 -11.08 3.14
N HIS A 64 -0.59 -10.34 2.11
CA HIS A 64 -0.25 -10.57 0.72
C HIS A 64 0.21 -9.25 0.13
N ASN A 65 1.40 -9.25 -0.46
CA ASN A 65 2.02 -8.09 -1.08
C ASN A 65 2.47 -8.50 -2.47
N PHE A 66 1.87 -7.88 -3.48
CA PHE A 66 2.14 -8.15 -4.88
C PHE A 66 2.72 -6.87 -5.49
N TRP A 67 3.62 -7.07 -6.46
CA TRP A 67 4.52 -6.08 -7.07
C TRP A 67 4.08 -4.61 -7.01
#